data_AF-A0A0G0AC66-F1
#
_entry.id   AF-A0A0G0AC66-F1
#
_cell.length_a   1.000
_cell.length_b   1.000
_cell.length_c   1.000
_cell.angle_alpha   90.00
_cell.angle_beta   90.00
_cell.angle_gamma   90.00
#
_symmetry.space_group_name_H-M   'P 1'
#
loop_
_entity.id
_entity.type
_entity.pdbx_description
1 polymer ?
#
loop_
_entity_poly.entity_id
_entity_poly.type
_entity_poly.pdbx_seq_one_letter_code
_entity_poly.pdbx_strand_id
1 'polypeptide(L)'
;MINSPILTTIITWVVNIFFSIAVVPQVYLNYKNKSVRGLSDLYIVGYFNGYAFNVLYIYALGFPVAYKIRAIIAFFVISILIYQRFLYNNSVLNNKTKKLYLGNFCFLLFIAFLIYLNPIKFGNFAGWALVIIWSIYQLPQLLKVYKSKSVEGFSFFLISFVGIGNLIEFWAAYLLNLPLQTSVTALRGVFVYLIFVSQFWAYKYKFELKTPIISEK
;
A
#
# COMPACT_ATOMS: atom_id res chain seq x y z
N MET A 1 -21.45 -23.14 -4.32
CA MET A 1 -21.24 -21.75 -3.89
C MET A 1 -21.37 -21.71 -2.37
N ILE A 2 -20.38 -21.19 -1.65
CA ILE A 2 -20.53 -21.00 -0.20
C ILE A 2 -21.45 -19.78 0.00
N ASN A 3 -22.76 -20.04 0.02
CA ASN A 3 -23.80 -19.03 0.22
C ASN A 3 -23.99 -18.75 1.71
N SER A 4 -22.92 -18.40 2.41
CA SER A 4 -23.04 -17.89 3.78
C SER A 4 -22.74 -16.39 3.79
N PRO A 5 -23.77 -15.53 3.76
CA PRO A 5 -23.61 -14.08 3.91
C PRO A 5 -22.79 -13.69 5.15
N ILE A 6 -22.88 -14.51 6.20
CA ILE A 6 -22.12 -14.37 7.44
C ILE A 6 -20.64 -14.57 7.19
N LEU A 7 -20.24 -15.66 6.52
CA LEU A 7 -18.83 -15.94 6.22
C LEU A 7 -18.22 -14.83 5.36
N THR A 8 -18.92 -14.41 4.31
CA THR A 8 -18.46 -13.33 3.43
C THR A 8 -18.31 -12.01 4.19
N THR A 9 -19.23 -11.71 5.11
CA THR A 9 -19.15 -10.53 5.98
C THR A 9 -17.91 -10.60 6.90
N ILE A 10 -17.69 -11.73 7.57
CA ILE A 10 -16.55 -11.94 8.46
C ILE A 10 -15.23 -11.76 7.70
N ILE A 11 -15.07 -12.44 6.56
CA ILE A 11 -13.86 -12.34 5.73
C ILE A 11 -13.60 -10.89 5.31
N THR A 12 -14.65 -10.18 4.89
CA THR A 12 -14.54 -8.78 4.48
C THR A 12 -14.05 -7.90 5.64
N TRP A 13 -14.60 -8.04 6.84
CA TRP A 13 -14.18 -7.22 7.97
C TRP A 13 -12.77 -7.55 8.44
N VAL A 14 -12.41 -8.83 8.53
CA VAL A 14 -11.07 -9.27 8.95
C VAL A 14 -10.01 -8.70 8.03
N VAL A 15 -10.16 -8.86 6.70
CA VAL A 15 -9.15 -8.37 5.75
C VAL A 15 -9.03 -6.84 5.79
N ASN A 16 -10.15 -6.13 5.98
CA ASN A 16 -10.16 -4.67 5.98
C ASN A 16 -9.57 -4.07 7.27
N ILE A 17 -9.79 -4.69 8.43
CA ILE A 17 -9.13 -4.31 9.69
C ILE A 17 -7.61 -4.51 9.58
N PHE A 18 -7.21 -5.67 9.04
CA PHE A 18 -5.81 -6.05 8.88
C PHE A 18 -5.02 -5.05 8.02
N PHE A 19 -5.58 -4.60 6.89
CA PHE A 19 -4.94 -3.57 6.07
C PHE A 19 -4.96 -2.17 6.71
N SER A 20 -5.93 -1.87 7.58
CA SER A 20 -6.04 -0.55 8.22
C SER A 20 -4.89 -0.25 9.18
N ILE A 21 -4.34 -1.27 9.83
CA ILE A 21 -3.23 -1.11 10.79
C ILE A 21 -1.85 -1.05 10.14
N ALA A 22 -1.70 -1.49 8.89
CA ALA A 22 -0.41 -1.71 8.25
C ALA A 22 0.44 -0.43 8.10
N VAL A 23 -0.19 0.74 7.99
CA VAL A 23 0.50 2.04 7.77
C VAL A 23 0.84 2.75 9.10
N VAL A 24 0.18 2.35 10.19
CA VAL A 24 0.33 2.98 11.52
C VAL A 24 1.77 2.93 12.05
N PRO A 25 2.53 1.83 11.92
CA PRO A 25 3.91 1.78 12.41
C PRO A 25 4.82 2.84 11.77
N GLN A 26 4.64 3.16 10.48
CA GLN A 26 5.44 4.18 9.80
C GLN A 26 5.14 5.58 10.33
N VAL A 27 3.85 5.89 10.54
CA VAL A 27 3.42 7.16 11.14
C VAL A 27 4.01 7.32 12.53
N TYR A 28 3.97 6.26 13.34
CA TYR A 28 4.55 6.26 14.68
C TYR A 28 6.08 6.44 14.65
N LEU A 29 6.78 5.74 13.76
CA LEU A 29 8.24 5.85 13.63
C LEU A 29 8.67 7.28 13.29
N ASN A 30 7.99 7.92 12.33
CA ASN A 30 8.24 9.31 11.97
C ASN A 30 8.00 10.26 13.15
N TYR A 31 6.92 10.03 13.91
CA TYR A 31 6.59 10.81 15.10
C TYR A 31 7.64 10.65 16.20
N LYS A 32 8.10 9.43 16.44
CA LYS A 32 9.14 9.11 17.45
C LYS A 32 10.46 9.77 17.08
N ASN A 33 10.87 9.66 15.82
CA ASN A 33 12.15 10.17 15.34
C ASN A 33 12.12 11.68 14.99
N LYS A 34 10.93 12.30 15.01
CA LYS A 34 10.69 13.68 14.54
C LYS A 34 11.32 13.94 13.17
N SER A 35 11.22 12.95 12.29
CA SER A 35 11.91 12.95 11.00
C SER A 35 11.22 12.01 10.03
N VAL A 36 11.20 12.40 8.76
CA VAL A 36 10.77 11.56 7.63
C VAL A 36 11.95 11.18 6.73
N ARG A 37 13.18 11.25 7.27
CA ARG A 37 14.42 10.99 6.52
C ARG A 37 14.40 9.55 5.99
N GLY A 38 14.67 9.40 4.70
CA GLY A 38 14.62 8.11 4.00
C GLY A 38 13.37 7.90 3.12
N LEU A 39 12.34 8.74 3.24
CA LEU A 39 11.20 8.75 2.33
C LEU A 39 11.37 9.84 1.26
N SER A 40 11.31 9.46 -0.03
CA SER A 40 11.35 10.40 -1.15
C SER A 40 9.97 11.04 -1.38
N ASP A 41 9.94 12.27 -1.88
CA ASP A 41 8.67 12.95 -2.17
C ASP A 41 7.84 12.20 -3.23
N LEU A 42 8.49 11.60 -4.23
CA LEU A 42 7.81 10.77 -5.23
C LEU A 42 7.17 9.51 -4.62
N TYR A 43 7.83 8.88 -3.65
CA TYR A 43 7.25 7.75 -2.94
C TYR A 43 6.02 8.19 -2.14
N ILE A 44 6.11 9.29 -1.37
CA ILE A 44 5.01 9.79 -0.57
C ILE A 44 3.82 10.20 -1.45
N VAL A 45 4.07 10.95 -2.52
CA VAL A 45 3.02 11.37 -3.47
C VAL A 45 2.40 10.17 -4.18
N GLY A 46 3.19 9.22 -4.65
CA GLY A 46 2.69 7.99 -5.27
C GLY A 46 1.85 7.15 -4.30
N TYR A 47 2.29 7.03 -3.05
CA TYR A 47 1.59 6.26 -2.03
C TYR A 47 0.27 6.94 -1.61
N PHE A 48 0.27 8.26 -1.47
CA PHE A 48 -0.93 9.06 -1.26
C PHE A 48 -1.91 8.92 -2.42
N ASN A 49 -1.42 9.01 -3.67
CA ASN A 49 -2.26 8.83 -4.86
C ASN A 49 -2.87 7.43 -4.91
N GLY A 50 -2.12 6.39 -4.55
CA GLY A 50 -2.66 5.03 -4.42
C GLY A 50 -3.90 5.00 -3.51
N TYR A 51 -3.84 5.59 -2.33
CA TYR A 51 -5.01 5.63 -1.44
C TYR A 51 -6.10 6.61 -1.88
N ALA A 52 -5.77 7.75 -2.48
CA ALA A 52 -6.74 8.69 -3.01
C ALA A 52 -7.57 8.05 -4.14
N PHE A 53 -6.91 7.45 -5.13
CA PHE A 53 -7.57 6.69 -6.19
C PHE A 53 -8.34 5.49 -5.63
N ASN A 54 -7.88 4.85 -4.55
CA ASN A 54 -8.62 3.77 -3.90
C ASN A 54 -9.95 4.23 -3.28
N VAL A 55 -9.95 5.35 -2.57
CA VAL A 55 -11.20 5.95 -2.04
C VAL A 55 -12.15 6.26 -3.19
N LEU A 56 -11.66 6.98 -4.20
CA LEU A 56 -12.46 7.37 -5.36
C LEU A 56 -13.07 6.15 -6.08
N TYR A 57 -12.28 5.12 -6.34
CA TYR A 57 -12.72 3.85 -6.94
C TYR A 57 -13.78 3.13 -6.10
N ILE A 58 -13.54 2.94 -4.80
CA ILE A 58 -14.41 2.19 -3.88
C ILE A 58 -15.77 2.87 -3.73
N TYR A 59 -15.79 4.19 -3.62
CA TYR A 59 -17.04 4.94 -3.47
C TYR A 59 -17.79 5.03 -4.80
N ALA A 60 -17.09 5.28 -5.91
CA ALA A 60 -17.72 5.40 -7.23
C ALA A 60 -18.41 4.12 -7.71
N LEU A 61 -17.83 2.95 -7.38
CA LEU A 61 -18.36 1.65 -7.80
C LEU A 61 -19.16 0.92 -6.71
N GLY A 62 -19.50 1.60 -5.61
CA GLY A 62 -20.48 1.09 -4.66
C GLY A 62 -20.04 -0.13 -3.83
N PHE A 63 -18.77 -0.18 -3.43
CA PHE A 63 -18.23 -1.31 -2.66
C PHE A 63 -18.92 -1.51 -1.28
N PRO A 64 -18.76 -2.71 -0.67
CA PRO A 64 -19.27 -2.97 0.69
C PRO A 64 -18.73 -1.99 1.74
N VAL A 65 -19.49 -1.79 2.82
CA VAL A 65 -19.20 -0.80 3.87
C VAL A 65 -17.82 -0.96 4.50
N ALA A 66 -17.38 -2.20 4.75
CA ALA A 66 -16.06 -2.46 5.33
C ALA A 66 -14.91 -1.90 4.45
N TYR A 67 -15.02 -1.99 3.12
CA TYR A 67 -14.06 -1.40 2.18
C TYR A 67 -14.08 0.12 2.22
N LYS A 68 -15.28 0.71 2.29
CA LYS A 68 -15.47 2.17 2.40
C LYS A 68 -14.83 2.73 3.67
N ILE A 69 -14.99 2.04 4.80
CA ILE A 69 -14.39 2.42 6.08
C ILE A 69 -12.87 2.30 6.02
N ARG A 70 -12.32 1.16 5.57
CA ARG A 70 -10.86 0.98 5.41
C ARG A 70 -10.27 2.07 4.52
N ALA A 71 -10.90 2.37 3.37
CA ALA A 71 -10.38 3.34 2.43
C ALA A 71 -10.25 4.73 3.06
N ILE A 72 -11.25 5.17 3.83
CA ILE A 72 -11.19 6.42 4.58
C ILE A 72 -10.07 6.41 5.61
N ILE A 73 -10.00 5.36 6.46
CA ILE A 73 -8.96 5.24 7.49
C ILE A 73 -7.58 5.34 6.85
N ALA A 74 -7.34 4.53 5.81
CA ALA A 74 -6.04 4.50 5.14
C ALA A 74 -5.69 5.85 4.50
N PHE A 75 -6.66 6.54 3.88
CA PHE A 75 -6.47 7.87 3.31
C PHE A 75 -6.08 8.92 4.36
N PHE A 76 -6.71 8.90 5.54
CA PHE A 76 -6.32 9.80 6.63
C PHE A 76 -4.94 9.46 7.20
N VAL A 77 -4.63 8.18 7.38
CA VAL A 77 -3.31 7.76 7.89
C VAL A 77 -2.19 8.18 6.93
N ILE A 78 -2.36 8.04 5.61
CA ILE A 78 -1.37 8.53 4.63
C ILE A 78 -1.30 10.06 4.59
N SER A 79 -2.42 10.76 4.83
CA SER A 79 -2.43 12.23 4.95
C SER A 79 -1.60 12.70 6.14
N ILE A 80 -1.56 11.94 7.23
CA ILE A 80 -0.67 12.21 8.37
C ILE A 80 0.80 12.08 7.96
N LEU A 81 1.17 11.14 7.09
CA LEU A 81 2.55 11.05 6.59
C LEU A 81 2.95 12.28 5.76
N ILE A 82 2.05 12.80 4.92
CA ILE A 82 2.27 14.07 4.22
C ILE A 82 2.42 15.21 5.23
N TYR A 83 1.53 15.28 6.22
CA TYR A 83 1.64 16.31 7.26
C TYR A 83 2.98 16.24 8.01
N GLN A 84 3.42 15.06 8.41
CA GLN A 84 4.74 14.84 9.04
C GLN A 84 5.89 15.25 8.13
N ARG A 85 5.75 15.09 6.80
CA ARG A 85 6.73 15.56 5.82
C ARG A 85 6.89 17.08 5.87
N PHE A 86 5.78 17.81 5.92
CA PHE A 86 5.81 19.26 6.07
C PHE A 86 6.31 19.71 7.44
N LEU A 87 5.92 19.02 8.51
CA LEU A 87 6.28 19.38 9.88
C LEU A 87 7.78 19.18 10.17
N TYR A 88 8.32 17.99 9.86
CA TYR A 88 9.67 17.62 10.30
C TYR A 88 10.77 18.02 9.32
N ASN A 89 10.44 18.29 8.06
CA ASN A 89 11.41 18.64 7.02
C ASN A 89 11.14 20.00 6.37
N ASN A 90 10.47 20.93 7.08
CA ASN A 90 10.09 22.24 6.52
C ASN A 90 11.29 23.02 5.94
N SER A 91 12.47 22.93 6.57
CA SER A 91 13.70 23.59 6.10
C SER A 91 14.28 22.99 4.81
N VAL A 92 13.89 21.76 4.45
CA VAL A 92 14.36 21.04 3.24
C VAL A 92 13.34 21.13 2.10
N LEU A 93 12.12 21.60 2.39
CA LEU A 93 11.02 21.72 1.43
C LEU A 93 11.23 22.93 0.51
N ASN A 94 11.84 22.67 -0.65
CA ASN A 94 11.98 23.66 -1.70
C ASN A 94 10.63 23.96 -2.39
N ASN A 95 10.58 25.08 -3.12
CA ASN A 95 9.37 25.52 -3.83
C ASN A 95 8.89 24.50 -4.88
N LYS A 96 9.77 23.70 -5.47
CA LYS A 96 9.39 22.65 -6.43
C LYS A 96 8.57 21.57 -5.74
N THR A 97 9.00 21.12 -4.55
CA THR A 97 8.29 20.12 -3.75
C THR A 97 6.92 20.64 -3.32
N LYS A 98 6.82 21.89 -2.84
CA LYS A 98 5.51 22.48 -2.48
C LYS A 98 4.55 22.52 -3.67
N LYS A 99 5.04 22.95 -4.86
CA LYS A 99 4.27 22.94 -6.11
C LYS A 99 3.83 21.53 -6.53
N LEU A 100 4.68 20.51 -6.32
CA LEU A 100 4.32 19.12 -6.58
C LEU A 100 3.11 18.68 -5.74
N TYR A 101 3.14 18.88 -4.42
CA TYR A 101 2.03 18.51 -3.55
C TYR A 101 0.74 19.30 -3.88
N LEU A 102 0.85 20.60 -4.14
CA LEU A 102 -0.30 21.43 -4.52
C LEU A 102 -0.90 21.01 -5.87
N GLY A 103 -0.05 20.81 -6.89
CA GLY A 103 -0.49 20.34 -8.21
C GLY A 103 -1.16 18.97 -8.12
N ASN A 104 -0.61 18.07 -7.30
CA ASN A 104 -1.20 16.76 -7.05
C ASN A 104 -2.58 16.87 -6.38
N PHE A 105 -2.73 17.76 -5.40
CA PHE A 105 -4.02 18.01 -4.75
C PHE A 105 -5.08 18.52 -5.74
N CYS A 106 -4.73 19.53 -6.55
CA CYS A 106 -5.62 20.05 -7.61
C CYS A 106 -5.99 18.97 -8.64
N PHE A 107 -5.03 18.14 -9.03
CA PHE A 107 -5.27 17.01 -9.93
C PHE A 107 -6.28 16.02 -9.34
N LEU A 108 -6.14 15.64 -8.06
CA LEU A 108 -7.08 14.73 -7.41
C LEU A 108 -8.49 15.32 -7.28
N LEU A 109 -8.62 16.63 -7.03
CA LEU A 109 -9.92 17.30 -7.03
C LEU A 109 -10.57 17.26 -8.42
N PHE A 110 -9.79 17.46 -9.48
CA PHE A 110 -10.28 17.34 -10.85
C PHE A 110 -10.75 15.91 -11.15
N ILE A 111 -9.99 14.88 -10.76
CA ILE A 111 -10.44 13.47 -10.90
C ILE A 111 -11.71 13.20 -10.11
N ALA A 112 -11.81 13.70 -8.87
CA ALA A 112 -13.01 13.56 -8.05
C ALA A 112 -14.24 14.22 -8.71
N PHE A 113 -14.05 15.40 -9.32
CA PHE A 113 -15.09 16.07 -10.10
C PHE A 113 -15.54 15.24 -11.32
N LEU A 114 -14.60 14.67 -12.09
CA LEU A 114 -14.95 13.78 -13.20
C LEU A 114 -15.75 12.57 -12.71
N ILE A 115 -15.37 11.98 -11.58
CA ILE A 115 -16.10 10.88 -10.96
C ILE A 115 -17.51 11.29 -10.54
N TYR A 116 -17.68 12.49 -9.98
CA TYR A 116 -19.01 13.01 -9.67
C TYR A 116 -19.90 13.10 -10.93
N LEU A 117 -19.34 13.52 -12.07
CA LEU A 117 -20.07 13.61 -13.34
C LEU A 117 -20.43 12.22 -13.92
N ASN A 118 -19.55 11.23 -13.79
CA ASN A 118 -19.83 9.86 -14.24
C ASN A 118 -19.11 8.82 -13.36
N PRO A 119 -19.75 8.36 -12.27
CA PRO A 119 -19.10 7.48 -11.29
C PRO A 119 -18.64 6.16 -11.88
N ILE A 120 -19.43 5.55 -12.77
CA ILE A 120 -19.11 4.24 -13.32
C ILE A 120 -17.87 4.34 -14.24
N LYS A 121 -17.87 5.27 -15.20
CA LYS A 121 -16.77 5.41 -16.15
C LYS A 121 -15.46 5.80 -15.45
N PHE A 122 -15.50 6.88 -14.68
CA PHE A 122 -14.29 7.41 -14.06
C PHE A 122 -13.89 6.65 -12.79
N GLY A 123 -14.82 5.96 -12.12
CA GLY A 123 -14.51 4.98 -11.08
C GLY A 123 -13.71 3.80 -11.63
N ASN A 124 -14.12 3.25 -12.78
CA ASN A 124 -13.33 2.20 -13.45
C ASN A 124 -11.95 2.68 -13.90
N PHE A 125 -11.85 3.91 -14.42
CA PHE A 125 -10.57 4.55 -14.72
C PHE A 125 -9.70 4.64 -13.45
N ALA A 126 -10.27 5.11 -12.34
CA ALA A 126 -9.56 5.21 -11.07
C ALA A 126 -9.07 3.84 -10.56
N GLY A 127 -9.86 2.78 -10.73
CA GLY A 127 -9.47 1.41 -10.43
C GLY A 127 -8.27 0.92 -11.23
N TRP A 128 -8.18 1.25 -12.53
CA TRP A 128 -7.02 0.88 -13.34
C TRP A 128 -5.79 1.74 -13.06
N ALA A 129 -5.97 3.04 -12.82
CA ALA A 129 -4.89 3.92 -12.37
C ALA A 129 -4.29 3.41 -11.05
N LEU A 130 -5.15 2.98 -10.12
CA LEU A 130 -4.77 2.34 -8.87
C LEU A 130 -3.89 1.09 -9.09
N VAL A 131 -4.30 0.19 -9.98
CA VAL A 131 -3.52 -1.01 -10.34
C VAL A 131 -2.12 -0.65 -10.82
N ILE A 132 -1.99 0.38 -11.67
CA ILE A 132 -0.69 0.84 -12.19
C ILE A 132 0.18 1.41 -11.08
N ILE A 133 -0.36 2.29 -10.24
CA ILE A 133 0.36 2.91 -9.12
C ILE A 133 0.88 1.82 -8.17
N TRP A 134 0.01 0.90 -7.76
CA TRP A 134 0.40 -0.23 -6.91
C TRP A 134 1.39 -1.16 -7.60
N SER A 135 1.41 -1.24 -8.92
CA SER A 135 2.39 -2.07 -9.63
C SER A 135 3.80 -1.52 -9.53
N ILE A 136 3.94 -0.19 -9.60
CA ILE A 136 5.25 0.47 -9.71
C ILE A 136 5.88 0.75 -8.33
N TYR A 137 5.09 1.10 -7.31
CA TYR A 137 5.64 1.65 -6.05
C TYR A 137 6.58 0.71 -5.28
N GLN A 138 6.41 -0.61 -5.42
CA GLN A 138 7.23 -1.62 -4.73
C GLN A 138 8.46 -2.07 -5.52
N LEU A 139 8.55 -1.73 -6.81
CA LEU A 139 9.70 -2.09 -7.64
C LEU A 139 11.03 -1.63 -7.06
N PRO A 140 11.17 -0.40 -6.51
CA PRO A 140 12.43 0.03 -5.91
C PRO A 140 12.90 -0.89 -4.78
N GLN A 141 11.99 -1.37 -3.94
CA GLN A 141 12.33 -2.25 -2.82
C GLN A 141 12.72 -3.66 -3.30
N LEU A 142 11.99 -4.22 -4.27
CA LEU A 142 12.33 -5.49 -4.91
C LEU A 142 13.73 -5.47 -5.52
N LEU A 143 14.05 -4.37 -6.21
CA LEU A 143 15.36 -4.15 -6.83
C LEU A 143 16.47 -3.92 -5.79
N LYS A 144 16.19 -3.20 -4.71
CA LYS A 144 17.15 -2.96 -3.63
C LYS A 144 17.62 -4.26 -2.99
N VAL A 145 16.68 -5.14 -2.62
CA VAL A 145 17.00 -6.46 -2.05
C VAL A 145 17.75 -7.32 -3.06
N TYR A 146 17.31 -7.33 -4.33
CA TYR A 146 18.00 -8.06 -5.39
C TYR A 146 19.44 -7.59 -5.61
N LYS A 147 19.69 -6.28 -5.61
CA LYS A 147 21.03 -5.71 -5.85
C LYS A 147 21.96 -5.91 -4.67
N SER A 148 21.47 -5.67 -3.45
CA SER A 148 22.27 -5.84 -2.22
C SER A 148 22.53 -7.30 -1.86
N LYS A 149 21.73 -8.24 -2.40
CA LYS A 149 21.79 -9.67 -2.04
C LYS A 149 21.65 -9.90 -0.53
N SER A 150 20.93 -9.01 0.15
CA SER A 150 20.69 -9.03 1.59
C SER A 150 19.24 -8.65 1.86
N VAL A 151 18.64 -9.29 2.86
CA VAL A 151 17.32 -8.96 3.41
C VAL A 151 17.43 -8.26 4.77
N GLU A 152 18.62 -7.79 5.12
CA GLU A 152 18.87 -7.07 6.36
C GLU A 152 17.99 -5.80 6.47
N GLY A 153 17.37 -5.63 7.64
CA GLY A 153 16.44 -4.53 7.90
C GLY A 153 15.09 -4.64 7.17
N PHE A 154 14.83 -5.75 6.46
CA PHE A 154 13.55 -6.01 5.80
C PHE A 154 12.80 -7.12 6.56
N SER A 155 11.55 -6.84 6.96
CA SER A 155 10.80 -7.74 7.84
C SER A 155 10.09 -8.83 7.04
N PHE A 156 10.51 -10.08 7.21
CA PHE A 156 9.80 -11.24 6.65
C PHE A 156 8.35 -11.30 7.13
N PHE A 157 8.12 -11.02 8.43
CA PHE A 157 6.78 -11.04 9.02
C PHE A 157 5.84 -10.05 8.34
N LEU A 158 6.27 -8.80 8.12
CA LEU A 158 5.46 -7.78 7.43
C LEU A 158 5.03 -8.24 6.04
N ILE A 159 5.96 -8.86 5.31
CA ILE A 159 5.75 -9.30 3.93
C ILE A 159 4.80 -10.49 3.88
N SER A 160 4.96 -11.46 4.78
CA SER A 160 4.02 -12.56 4.95
C SER A 160 2.63 -12.08 5.33
N PHE A 161 2.53 -11.12 6.24
CA PHE A 161 1.26 -10.51 6.64
C PHE A 161 0.57 -9.88 5.42
N VAL A 162 1.25 -9.00 4.69
CA VAL A 162 0.72 -8.35 3.47
C VAL A 162 0.39 -9.37 2.38
N GLY A 163 1.24 -10.38 2.18
CA GLY A 163 1.02 -11.44 1.20
C GLY A 163 -0.22 -12.27 1.46
N ILE A 164 -0.41 -12.71 2.72
CA ILE A 164 -1.61 -13.43 3.16
C ILE A 164 -2.85 -12.53 3.02
N GLY A 165 -2.75 -11.26 3.40
CA GLY A 165 -3.84 -10.30 3.20
C GLY A 165 -4.27 -10.19 1.73
N ASN A 166 -3.32 -10.15 0.79
CA ASN A 166 -3.61 -10.13 -0.64
C ASN A 166 -4.22 -11.45 -1.15
N LEU A 167 -3.82 -12.59 -0.59
CA LEU A 167 -4.43 -13.88 -0.94
C LEU A 167 -5.90 -13.94 -0.48
N ILE A 168 -6.17 -13.48 0.74
CA ILE A 168 -7.54 -13.37 1.27
C ILE A 168 -8.37 -12.39 0.42
N GLU A 169 -7.78 -11.23 0.07
CA GLU A 169 -8.42 -10.22 -0.77
C GLU A 169 -8.80 -10.76 -2.16
N PHE A 170 -7.96 -11.58 -2.77
CA PHE A 170 -8.25 -12.20 -4.07
C PHE A 170 -9.50 -13.09 -4.00
N TRP A 171 -9.60 -13.94 -2.96
CA TRP A 171 -10.78 -14.76 -2.74
C TRP A 171 -12.00 -13.93 -2.34
N ALA A 172 -11.84 -12.90 -1.52
CA ALA A 172 -12.92 -12.00 -1.15
C ALA A 172 -13.49 -11.29 -2.40
N ALA A 173 -12.61 -10.79 -3.28
CA ALA A 173 -13.02 -10.14 -4.51
C ALA A 173 -13.80 -11.08 -5.44
N TYR A 174 -13.38 -12.34 -5.54
CA TYR A 174 -14.12 -13.37 -6.27
C TYR A 174 -15.49 -13.65 -5.65
N LEU A 175 -15.55 -13.91 -4.33
CA LEU A 175 -16.79 -14.26 -3.62
C LEU A 175 -17.82 -13.12 -3.58
N LEU A 176 -17.35 -11.87 -3.53
CA LEU A 176 -18.18 -10.66 -3.48
C LEU A 176 -18.53 -10.11 -4.87
N ASN A 177 -18.04 -10.73 -5.95
CA ASN A 177 -18.13 -10.19 -7.31
C ASN A 177 -17.64 -8.72 -7.40
N LEU A 178 -16.52 -8.42 -6.73
CA LEU A 178 -15.93 -7.09 -6.80
C LEU A 178 -15.38 -6.84 -8.22
N PRO A 179 -15.26 -5.57 -8.64
CA PRO A 179 -14.70 -5.24 -9.94
C PRO A 179 -13.29 -5.83 -10.13
N LEU A 180 -13.00 -6.21 -11.37
CA LEU A 180 -11.80 -6.96 -11.77
C LEU A 180 -10.49 -6.31 -11.28
N GLN A 181 -10.45 -4.98 -11.20
CA GLN A 181 -9.28 -4.22 -10.74
C GLN A 181 -8.88 -4.60 -9.30
N THR A 182 -9.83 -4.96 -8.44
CA THR A 182 -9.56 -5.46 -7.08
C THR A 182 -8.85 -6.81 -7.13
N SER A 183 -9.40 -7.76 -7.90
CA SER A 183 -8.81 -9.09 -8.07
C SER A 183 -7.40 -9.02 -8.69
N VAL A 184 -7.20 -8.16 -9.69
CA VAL A 184 -5.89 -7.93 -10.32
C VAL A 184 -4.89 -7.35 -9.31
N THR A 185 -5.31 -6.36 -8.51
CA THR A 185 -4.46 -5.77 -7.47
C THR A 185 -4.03 -6.81 -6.43
N ALA A 186 -4.99 -7.61 -5.97
CA ALA A 186 -4.76 -8.66 -4.97
C ALA A 186 -3.82 -9.74 -5.52
N LEU A 187 -4.10 -10.26 -6.72
CA LEU A 187 -3.27 -11.26 -7.37
C LEU A 187 -1.84 -10.76 -7.60
N ARG A 188 -1.69 -9.51 -8.05
CA ARG A 188 -0.39 -8.85 -8.17
C ARG A 188 0.33 -8.75 -6.83
N GLY A 189 -0.39 -8.47 -5.74
CA GLY A 189 0.16 -8.47 -4.38
C GLY A 189 0.69 -9.85 -3.96
N VAL A 190 -0.01 -10.93 -4.31
CA VAL A 190 0.46 -12.31 -4.09
C VAL A 190 1.73 -12.59 -4.89
N PHE A 191 1.81 -12.17 -6.16
CA PHE A 191 3.04 -12.34 -6.95
C PHE A 191 4.24 -11.61 -6.33
N VAL A 192 4.06 -10.37 -5.89
CA VAL A 192 5.14 -9.63 -5.21
C VAL A 192 5.56 -10.32 -3.92
N TYR A 193 4.59 -10.85 -3.16
CA TYR A 193 4.88 -11.65 -1.98
C TYR A 193 5.77 -12.85 -2.30
N LEU A 194 5.44 -13.64 -3.33
CA LEU A 194 6.23 -14.80 -3.75
C LEU A 194 7.66 -14.43 -4.17
N ILE A 195 7.85 -13.29 -4.84
CA ILE A 195 9.18 -12.79 -5.18
C ILE A 195 9.97 -12.47 -3.91
N PHE A 196 9.36 -11.79 -2.94
CA PHE A 196 10.05 -11.49 -1.69
C PHE A 196 10.37 -12.75 -0.89
N VAL A 197 9.45 -13.71 -0.76
CA VAL A 197 9.74 -15.00 -0.10
C VAL A 197 10.93 -15.69 -0.74
N SER A 198 10.98 -15.72 -2.08
CA SER A 198 12.12 -16.25 -2.83
C SER A 198 13.43 -15.52 -2.50
N GLN A 199 13.39 -14.19 -2.42
CA GLN A 199 14.56 -13.39 -2.06
C GLN A 199 15.00 -13.61 -0.60
N PHE A 200 14.07 -13.74 0.35
CA PHE A 200 14.38 -14.07 1.74
C PHE A 200 15.06 -15.42 1.84
N TRP A 201 14.53 -16.44 1.18
CA TRP A 201 15.15 -17.75 1.19
C TRP A 201 16.56 -17.70 0.59
N ALA A 202 16.72 -17.11 -0.60
CA ALA A 202 18.00 -17.08 -1.31
C ALA A 202 19.09 -16.26 -0.58
N TYR A 203 18.73 -15.17 0.10
CA TYR A 203 19.69 -14.23 0.68
C TYR A 203 19.86 -14.37 2.19
N LYS A 204 18.88 -14.93 2.92
CA LYS A 204 19.06 -15.29 4.33
C LYS A 204 20.13 -16.37 4.49
N TYR A 205 20.10 -17.40 3.63
CA TYR A 205 21.11 -18.45 3.63
C TYR A 205 22.54 -17.93 3.40
N LYS A 206 22.70 -16.95 2.48
CA LYS A 206 24.00 -16.30 2.23
C LYS A 206 24.48 -15.40 3.37
N PHE A 207 23.55 -14.86 4.15
CA PHE A 207 23.87 -14.05 5.32
C PHE A 207 24.42 -14.93 6.45
N GLU A 208 23.74 -16.04 6.77
CA GLU A 208 24.17 -16.98 7.81
C GLU A 208 25.56 -17.58 7.55
N LEU A 209 25.92 -17.83 6.28
CA LEU A 209 27.26 -18.29 5.88
C LEU A 209 28.36 -17.23 6.03
N LYS A 210 28.02 -15.93 6.05
CA LYS A 210 28.99 -14.83 6.18
C LYS A 210 29.26 -14.43 7.62
N THR A 211 28.37 -14.72 8.55
CA THR A 211 28.64 -14.62 9.98
C THR A 211 29.48 -15.83 10.40
N PRO A 212 30.78 -15.68 10.73
CA PRO A 212 31.48 -16.76 11.38
C PRO A 212 30.76 -17.05 12.68
N ILE A 213 30.53 -18.34 12.97
CA ILE A 213 30.16 -18.79 14.31
C ILE A 213 31.32 -18.38 15.19
N ILE A 214 31.23 -17.22 15.83
CA ILE A 214 32.06 -16.93 16.99
C ILE A 214 31.49 -17.84 18.06
N SER A 215 32.08 -19.03 18.16
CA SER A 215 31.90 -19.90 19.30
C SER A 215 32.38 -19.12 20.51
N GLU A 216 31.45 -18.56 21.28
CA GLU A 216 31.76 -18.11 22.64
C GLU A 216 32.28 -19.34 23.40
N LYS A 217 33.55 -19.23 23.82
CA LYS A 217 34.20 -20.12 24.78
C LYS A 217 33.78 -19.73 26.19
#